data_AF-A0A962LW67-F1
#
_entry.id   AF-A0A962LW67-F1
#
_cell.length_a   1.000
_cell.length_b   1.000
_cell.length_c   1.000
_cell.angle_alpha   90.00
_cell.angle_beta   90.00
_cell.angle_gamma   90.00
#
_symmetry.space_group_name_H-M   'P 1'
#
loop_
_entity.id
_entity.type
_entity.pdbx_description
1 polymer ?
#
loop_
_entity_poly.entity_id
_entity_poly.type
_entity_poly.pdbx_seq_one_letter_code
_entity_poly.pdbx_strand_id
1 'polypeptide(L)'
;MDIRKVKKLIELLEESNIDEIEIKEGEESVRISRNGAAALTMAAQAAPVYSAPVAPPPPPAPAAEVAAQPQPAAASPEGHLLHSPMVGTFYRSPSPSSPSFVEVGQT
;
A
#
# COMPACT_ATOMS: atom_id res chain seq x y z
N MET A 1 4.71 33.01 -4.55
CA MET A 1 6.09 32.52 -4.46
C MET A 1 6.90 33.13 -5.59
N ASP A 2 8.10 33.66 -5.34
CA ASP A 2 8.93 34.28 -6.39
C ASP A 2 9.66 33.24 -7.25
N ILE A 3 9.68 33.40 -8.57
CA ILE A 3 10.43 32.52 -9.50
C ILE A 3 11.93 32.43 -9.17
N ARG A 4 12.49 33.48 -8.56
CA ARG A 4 13.87 33.53 -8.06
C ARG A 4 14.12 32.55 -6.90
N LYS A 5 13.12 32.33 -6.04
CA LYS A 5 13.21 31.38 -4.91
C LYS A 5 13.10 29.94 -5.41
N VAL A 6 12.24 29.69 -6.40
CA VAL A 6 12.07 28.37 -7.04
C VAL A 6 13.36 27.90 -7.71
N LYS A 7 14.07 28.77 -8.43
CA LYS A 7 15.36 28.41 -9.06
C LYS A 7 16.41 28.00 -8.02
N LYS A 8 16.51 28.75 -6.91
CA LYS A 8 17.44 28.44 -5.83
C LYS A 8 17.10 27.14 -5.11
N LEU A 9 15.81 26.79 -5.02
CA LEU A 9 15.35 25.50 -4.50
C LEU A 9 15.74 24.33 -5.41
N ILE A 10 15.69 24.50 -6.73
CA ILE A 10 16.14 23.48 -7.69
C ILE A 10 17.66 23.28 -7.58
N GLU A 11 18.44 24.36 -7.52
CA GLU A 11 19.91 24.29 -7.33
C GLU A 11 20.28 23.59 -6.00
N LEU A 12 19.60 23.95 -4.90
CA LEU A 12 19.77 23.26 -3.61
C LEU A 12 19.32 21.80 -3.64
N LEU A 13 18.27 21.50 -4.41
CA LEU A 13 17.79 20.14 -4.60
C LEU A 13 18.80 19.31 -5.40
N GLU A 14 19.59 19.87 -6.31
CA GLU A 14 20.65 19.15 -7.01
C GLU A 14 21.89 18.93 -6.13
N GLU A 15 22.30 19.95 -5.35
CA GLU A 15 23.44 19.85 -4.42
C GLU A 15 23.16 18.93 -3.24
N SER A 16 21.92 18.89 -2.77
CA SER A 16 21.47 17.97 -1.72
C SER A 16 21.00 16.68 -2.38
N ASN A 17 21.36 15.50 -1.89
CA ASN A 17 20.80 14.25 -2.41
C ASN A 17 19.37 14.00 -1.92
N ILE A 18 18.48 14.97 -2.15
CA ILE A 18 17.08 14.99 -1.73
C ILE A 18 16.21 14.76 -2.97
N ASP A 19 15.30 13.80 -2.87
CA ASP A 19 14.46 13.37 -3.99
C ASP A 19 13.18 14.22 -4.15
N GLU A 20 12.69 14.82 -3.06
CA GLU A 20 11.43 15.57 -3.03
C GLU A 20 11.43 16.71 -2.00
N ILE A 21 10.91 17.88 -2.39
CA ILE A 21 10.67 19.03 -1.51
C ILE A 21 9.25 19.55 -1.73
N GLU A 22 8.48 19.66 -0.64
CA GLU A 22 7.15 20.30 -0.61
C GLU A 22 7.17 21.49 0.35
N ILE A 23 6.77 22.67 -0.13
CA ILE A 23 6.66 23.89 0.69
C ILE A 23 5.22 24.40 0.59
N LYS A 24 4.63 24.69 1.75
CA LYS A 24 3.30 25.31 1.89
C LYS A 24 3.46 26.66 2.57
N GLU A 25 3.08 27.73 1.87
CA GLU A 25 3.02 29.08 2.41
C GLU A 25 1.61 29.64 2.17
N GLY A 26 0.74 29.50 3.17
CA GLY A 26 -0.66 29.91 3.07
C GLY A 26 -1.45 29.08 2.05
N GLU A 27 -1.91 29.72 0.97
CA GLU A 27 -2.69 29.10 -0.11
C GLU A 27 -1.83 28.54 -1.25
N GLU A 28 -0.52 28.77 -1.24
CA GLU A 28 0.37 28.39 -2.33
C GLU A 28 1.20 27.15 -1.95
N SER A 29 1.11 26.10 -2.78
CA SER A 29 1.88 24.87 -2.64
C SER A 29 2.82 24.67 -3.83
N VAL A 30 4.09 24.38 -3.54
CA VAL A 30 5.10 24.06 -4.56
C VAL A 30 5.72 22.72 -4.23
N ARG A 31 5.59 21.76 -5.16
CA ARG A 31 6.18 20.42 -5.09
C ARG A 31 7.23 20.29 -6.17
N ILE A 32 8.46 19.97 -5.78
CA ILE A 32 9.58 19.74 -6.69
C ILE A 32 10.07 18.31 -6.48
N SER A 33 10.03 17.49 -7.52
CA SER A 33 10.51 16.10 -7.53
C SER A 33 11.56 15.95 -8.62
N ARG A 34 12.68 15.30 -8.27
CA ARG A 34 13.76 14.97 -9.22
C ARG A 34 13.33 13.88 -10.20
N ASN A 35 12.54 12.93 -9.73
CA ASN A 35 12.04 11.81 -10.52
C ASN A 35 10.64 12.15 -10.99
N GLY A 36 10.56 12.80 -12.15
CA GLY A 36 9.30 13.05 -12.84
C GLY A 36 8.51 11.73 -12.95
N ALA A 37 7.25 11.77 -12.51
CA ALA A 37 6.27 10.69 -12.49
C ALA A 37 6.58 9.53 -13.44
N ALA A 38 7.39 8.58 -12.97
CA ALA A 38 7.59 7.32 -13.67
C ALA A 38 6.35 6.47 -13.43
N ALA A 39 5.51 6.42 -14.46
CA ALA A 39 4.62 5.31 -14.80
C ALA A 39 3.69 4.80 -13.68
N LEU A 40 2.51 5.41 -13.59
CA LEU A 40 1.30 4.62 -13.36
C LEU A 40 0.57 4.48 -14.70
N THR A 41 1.18 3.73 -15.63
CA THR A 41 0.41 3.03 -16.66
C THR A 41 -0.44 1.99 -15.94
N MET A 42 -1.64 2.39 -15.51
CA MET A 42 -2.67 1.41 -15.16
C MET A 42 -3.00 0.64 -16.44
N ALA A 43 -2.45 -0.57 -16.52
CA ALA A 43 -2.82 -1.55 -17.51
C ALA A 43 -4.34 -1.77 -17.42
N ALA A 44 -5.02 -1.57 -18.55
CA ALA A 44 -6.40 -1.94 -18.75
C ALA A 44 -6.55 -3.42 -18.42
N GLN A 45 -7.23 -3.74 -17.31
CA GLN A 45 -7.58 -5.10 -16.97
C GLN A 45 -8.59 -5.62 -17.98
N ALA A 46 -8.26 -6.76 -18.60
CA ALA A 46 -9.09 -7.45 -19.57
C ALA A 46 -10.45 -7.85 -18.95
N ALA A 47 -11.51 -7.68 -19.74
CA ALA A 47 -12.86 -8.08 -19.37
C ALA A 47 -12.97 -9.61 -19.16
N PRO A 48 -13.57 -10.09 -18.07
CA PRO A 48 -13.78 -11.51 -17.87
C PRO A 48 -14.88 -12.04 -18.80
N VAL A 49 -14.60 -13.18 -19.42
CA VAL A 49 -15.51 -13.95 -20.27
C VAL A 49 -16.56 -14.61 -19.37
N TYR A 50 -17.84 -14.37 -19.65
CA TYR A 50 -18.96 -14.89 -18.87
C TYR A 50 -19.19 -16.38 -19.18
N SER A 51 -18.87 -17.27 -18.23
CA SER A 51 -19.28 -18.67 -18.26
C SER A 51 -20.72 -18.81 -17.74
N ALA A 52 -21.51 -19.67 -18.39
CA ALA A 52 -22.92 -19.90 -18.10
C ALA A 52 -23.20 -20.37 -16.66
N PRO A 53 -24.35 -20.00 -16.05
CA PRO A 53 -24.67 -20.34 -14.68
C PRO A 53 -25.04 -21.83 -14.53
N VAL A 54 -24.31 -22.53 -13.67
CA VAL A 54 -24.72 -23.82 -13.10
C VAL A 54 -25.59 -23.53 -11.87
N ALA A 55 -26.68 -24.30 -11.71
CA ALA A 55 -27.68 -24.12 -10.67
C ALA A 55 -27.06 -24.10 -9.25
N PRO A 56 -27.52 -23.19 -8.36
CA PRO A 56 -26.96 -23.07 -7.02
C PRO A 56 -27.35 -24.28 -6.14
N PRO A 57 -26.43 -24.79 -5.30
CA PRO A 57 -26.78 -25.72 -4.23
C PRO A 57 -27.63 -25.02 -3.15
N PRO A 58 -28.37 -25.79 -2.33
CA PRO A 58 -29.23 -25.22 -1.28
C PRO A 58 -28.43 -24.38 -0.27
N PRO A 59 -29.04 -23.33 0.30
CA PRO A 59 -28.35 -22.44 1.22
C PRO A 59 -27.88 -23.19 2.48
N PRO A 60 -26.66 -22.94 2.96
CA PRO A 60 -26.25 -23.41 4.27
C PRO A 60 -27.11 -22.72 5.34
N ALA A 61 -27.47 -23.48 6.37
CA ALA A 61 -28.12 -22.95 7.57
C ALA A 61 -27.27 -21.83 8.19
N PRO A 62 -27.89 -20.80 8.81
CA PRO A 62 -27.16 -19.72 9.42
C PRO A 62 -26.19 -20.28 10.48
N ALA A 63 -24.90 -20.13 10.22
CA ALA A 63 -23.88 -20.33 11.23
C ALA A 63 -24.09 -19.26 12.29
N ALA A 64 -24.27 -19.71 13.54
CA ALA A 64 -24.29 -18.83 14.69
C ALA A 64 -23.06 -17.92 14.67
N GLU A 65 -23.25 -16.62 14.90
CA GLU A 65 -22.16 -15.70 15.20
C GLU A 65 -21.34 -16.30 16.34
N VAL A 66 -20.12 -16.75 16.02
CA VAL A 66 -19.12 -17.02 17.03
C VAL A 66 -18.77 -15.66 17.60
N ALA A 67 -19.40 -15.31 18.71
CA ALA A 67 -18.94 -14.24 19.57
C ALA A 67 -17.46 -14.50 19.83
N ALA A 68 -16.60 -13.60 19.34
CA ALA A 68 -15.17 -13.63 19.62
C ALA A 68 -15.01 -13.60 21.14
N GLN A 69 -14.68 -14.74 21.73
CA GLN A 69 -14.31 -14.80 23.13
C GLN A 69 -13.07 -13.93 23.31
N PRO A 70 -12.99 -13.12 24.38
CA PRO A 70 -11.78 -12.35 24.65
C PRO A 70 -10.65 -13.34 24.90
N GLN A 71 -9.80 -13.52 23.88
CA GLN A 71 -8.55 -14.24 23.99
C GLN A 71 -7.74 -13.55 25.10
N PRO A 72 -7.19 -14.27 26.10
CA PRO A 72 -6.30 -13.67 27.08
C PRO A 72 -5.18 -12.95 26.31
N ALA A 73 -4.91 -11.71 26.70
CA ALA A 73 -3.86 -10.89 26.09
C ALA A 73 -2.53 -11.64 26.24
N ALA A 74 -2.16 -12.39 25.21
CA ALA A 74 -0.85 -13.01 25.11
C ALA A 74 0.16 -11.86 25.15
N ALA A 75 1.22 -12.04 25.95
CA ALA A 75 2.31 -11.08 26.03
C ALA A 75 2.72 -10.65 24.61
N SER A 76 2.87 -9.34 24.41
CA SER A 76 3.27 -8.81 23.11
C SER A 76 4.57 -9.50 22.68
N PRO A 77 4.66 -9.96 21.42
CA PRO A 77 5.86 -10.63 20.94
C PRO A 77 7.06 -9.71 21.11
N GLU A 78 8.17 -10.25 21.61
CA GLU A 78 9.42 -9.51 21.76
C GLU A 78 10.09 -9.29 20.40
N GLY A 79 10.82 -8.18 20.24
CA GLY A 79 11.60 -7.87 19.03
C GLY A 79 11.17 -6.58 18.33
N HIS A 80 11.54 -6.45 17.05
CA HIS A 80 11.13 -5.33 16.22
C HIS A 80 9.80 -5.66 15.51
N LEU A 81 8.74 -4.95 15.87
CA LEU A 81 7.40 -5.19 15.34
C LEU A 81 7.15 -4.28 14.13
N LEU A 82 6.82 -4.88 12.98
CA LEU A 82 6.31 -4.18 11.81
C LEU A 82 4.78 -4.25 11.81
N HIS A 83 4.14 -3.11 12.08
CA HIS A 83 2.68 -2.98 12.06
C HIS A 83 2.17 -2.57 10.67
N SER A 84 0.94 -2.98 10.35
CA SER A 84 0.29 -2.52 9.12
C SER A 84 -0.06 -1.03 9.24
N PRO A 85 0.31 -0.17 8.27
CA PRO A 85 -0.03 1.25 8.29
C PRO A 85 -1.50 1.52 7.90
N MET A 86 -2.19 0.51 7.36
CA MET A 86 -3.57 0.61 6.88
C MET A 86 -4.36 -0.65 7.19
N VAL A 87 -5.69 -0.52 7.26
CA VAL A 87 -6.60 -1.66 7.44
C VAL A 87 -6.82 -2.34 6.09
N GLY A 88 -6.74 -3.67 6.06
CA GLY A 88 -6.97 -4.44 4.85
C GLY A 88 -6.72 -5.93 5.05
N THR A 89 -6.61 -6.64 3.93
CA THR A 89 -6.33 -8.08 3.90
C THR A 89 -4.83 -8.31 3.70
N PHE A 90 -4.23 -9.13 4.56
CA PHE A 90 -2.83 -9.53 4.44
C PHE A 90 -2.67 -10.71 3.48
N TYR A 91 -1.70 -10.64 2.57
CA TYR A 91 -1.32 -11.73 1.68
C TYR A 91 0.18 -12.04 1.86
N ARG A 92 0.51 -13.33 2.06
CA ARG A 92 1.92 -13.77 2.13
C ARG A 92 2.60 -13.86 0.76
N SER A 93 1.83 -13.92 -0.32
CA SER A 93 2.33 -14.12 -1.70
C SER A 93 1.68 -13.13 -2.68
N PRO A 94 2.32 -12.82 -3.83
CA PRO A 94 1.77 -11.90 -4.83
C PRO A 94 0.60 -12.51 -5.64
N SER A 95 0.51 -13.84 -5.71
CA SER A 95 -0.62 -14.56 -6.31
C SER A 95 -0.78 -15.93 -5.65
N PRO A 96 -1.92 -16.63 -5.83
CA PRO A 96 -2.19 -17.91 -5.16
C PRO A 96 -1.20 -19.03 -5.49
N SER A 97 -0.53 -18.96 -6.65
CA SER A 97 0.45 -19.95 -7.11
C SER A 97 1.90 -19.49 -6.93
N SER A 98 2.13 -18.27 -6.43
CA SER A 98 3.47 -17.73 -6.23
C SER A 98 4.02 -18.04 -4.83
N PRO A 99 5.35 -18.13 -4.67
CA PRO A 99 5.96 -18.25 -3.35
C PRO A 99 5.68 -17.03 -2.46
N SER A 100 5.86 -17.21 -1.15
CA SER A 100 5.73 -16.11 -0.20
C SER A 100 6.79 -15.03 -0.46
N PHE A 101 6.49 -13.78 -0.10
CA PHE A 101 7.46 -12.69 -0.16
C PHE A 101 8.66 -12.91 0.78
N VAL A 102 8.40 -13.44 1.97
CA VAL A 102 9.42 -13.74 2.99
C VAL A 102 9.13 -15.03 3.75
N GLU A 103 10.20 -15.75 4.10
CA GLU A 103 10.18 -16.93 4.97
C GLU A 103 11.07 -16.73 6.20
N VAL A 104 10.80 -17.49 7.26
CA VAL A 104 11.57 -17.41 8.51
C VAL A 104 13.03 -17.79 8.27
N GLY A 105 13.95 -16.93 8.66
CA GLY A 105 15.39 -17.12 8.48
C GLY A 105 15.94 -16.51 7.18
N GLN A 106 15.10 -15.92 6.33
CA GLN A 106 15.55 -15.11 5.20
C GLN A 106 16.12 -13.78 5.70
N THR A 107 17.29 -13.40 5.20
CA THR A 107 18.01 -12.14 5.52
C THR A 107 18.11 -11.24 4.32
#